data_AF-A0A6P7WFM2-F1
#
_entry.id   AF-A0A6P7WFM2-F1
#
_cell.length_a   1.000
_cell.length_b   1.000
_cell.length_c   1.000
_cell.angle_alpha   90.00
_cell.angle_beta   90.00
_cell.angle_gamma   90.00
#
_symmetry.space_group_name_H-M   'P 1'
#
loop_
_entity.id
_entity.type
_entity.pdbx_description
1 polymer ?
#
loop_
_entity_poly.entity_id
_entity_poly.type
_entity_poly.pdbx_seq_one_letter_code
_entity_poly.pdbx_strand_id
1 'polypeptide(L)'
;MAVLAPLVALLYSVPRLSRWLAQPYYLISALLSVAFPLVRKVPPFCLGLPTQREDGNPCDFDWREVEILMFLSAIVMMKNRRSITIEQHVGNIFMFSKVANAILFFRLDIRMGLLYLTLCLVFLMTCKPPLYMGPEYIKYFNDKTIDEEIESDRRVTWIVEFFANWSSECQSFAPIYADLSLKYNCSGLKFGKVDVGRYQEVSTKYTVSTSPLTKQLPTLILFQGGKEVLRRPQIDKKGRAVSWSFSEENVIREFNLNELFQKAKKLSKQREGAAMEPVIEEDLRAPDTLQSGDSLANGESKKDK
;
A
#
# COMPACT_ATOMS: atom_id res chain seq x y z
N MET A 1 14.06 11.60 -32.87
CA MET A 1 12.96 11.90 -31.92
C MET A 1 12.67 10.77 -30.93
N ALA A 2 12.76 9.48 -31.31
CA ALA A 2 12.44 8.35 -30.42
C ALA A 2 13.40 8.12 -29.23
N VAL A 3 14.65 8.59 -29.30
CA VAL A 3 15.64 8.43 -28.21
C VAL A 3 15.67 9.65 -27.27
N LEU A 4 15.27 10.83 -27.77
CA LEU A 4 15.23 12.06 -26.99
C LEU A 4 14.06 12.07 -26.00
N ALA A 5 12.90 11.55 -26.38
CA ALA A 5 11.73 11.46 -25.50
C ALA A 5 12.00 10.67 -24.19
N PRO A 6 12.59 9.46 -24.20
CA PRO A 6 12.91 8.74 -22.97
C PRO A 6 14.05 9.40 -22.18
N LEU A 7 15.03 10.04 -22.84
CA LEU A 7 16.10 10.79 -22.15
C LEU A 7 15.58 12.05 -21.46
N VAL A 8 14.66 12.78 -22.10
CA VAL A 8 14.02 13.97 -21.53
C VAL A 8 13.06 13.57 -20.40
N ALA A 9 12.33 12.46 -20.53
CA ALA A 9 11.51 11.90 -19.46
C ALA A 9 12.37 11.41 -18.27
N LEU A 10 13.53 10.82 -18.55
CA LEU A 10 14.52 10.45 -17.54
C LEU A 10 15.03 11.71 -16.82
N LEU A 11 15.45 12.74 -17.56
CA LEU A 11 15.93 14.02 -16.99
C LEU A 11 14.87 14.75 -16.17
N TYR A 12 13.60 14.75 -16.60
CA TYR A 12 12.49 15.32 -15.83
C TYR A 12 12.19 14.54 -14.55
N SER A 13 12.49 13.24 -14.52
CA SER A 13 12.33 12.40 -13.33
C SER A 13 13.56 12.37 -12.43
N VAL A 14 14.74 12.87 -12.86
CA VAL A 14 15.97 12.97 -12.05
C VAL A 14 15.78 13.71 -10.70
N PRO A 15 15.04 14.82 -10.58
CA PRO A 15 14.81 15.48 -9.28
C PRO A 15 14.00 14.60 -8.32
N ARG A 16 13.09 13.77 -8.86
CA ARG A 16 12.27 12.83 -8.08
C ARG A 16 13.09 11.59 -7.69
N LEU A 17 13.88 11.08 -8.63
CA LEU A 17 14.80 9.96 -8.44
C LEU A 17 15.95 10.30 -7.49
N SER A 18 16.48 11.53 -7.51
CA SER A 18 17.53 11.98 -6.59
C SER A 18 17.02 12.15 -5.17
N ARG A 19 15.79 12.63 -4.95
CA ARG A 19 15.15 12.63 -3.61
C ARG A 19 14.89 11.21 -3.11
N TRP A 20 14.57 10.28 -4.01
CA TRP A 20 14.38 8.87 -3.69
C TRP A 20 15.72 8.17 -3.37
N LEU A 21 16.77 8.41 -4.17
CA LEU A 21 18.15 7.93 -3.93
C LEU A 21 18.81 8.59 -2.71
N ALA A 22 18.40 9.80 -2.33
CA ALA A 22 18.89 10.50 -1.14
C ALA A 22 18.37 9.90 0.18
N GLN A 23 17.46 8.93 0.12
CA GLN A 23 17.08 8.21 1.33
C GLN A 23 18.24 7.30 1.77
N PRO A 24 18.70 7.41 3.03
CA PRO A 24 19.88 6.70 3.52
C PRO A 24 19.75 5.18 3.36
N TYR A 25 18.52 4.67 3.40
CA TYR A 25 18.21 3.26 3.18
C TYR A 25 18.75 2.70 1.85
N TYR A 26 18.52 3.39 0.72
CA TYR A 26 18.92 2.89 -0.60
C TYR A 26 20.43 2.99 -0.80
N LEU A 27 21.05 4.07 -0.33
CA LEU A 27 22.51 4.26 -0.42
C LEU A 27 23.27 3.22 0.40
N ILE A 28 22.90 3.05 1.68
CA ILE A 28 23.55 2.08 2.55
C ILE A 28 23.25 0.65 2.07
N SER A 29 22.04 0.38 1.57
CA SER A 29 21.74 -0.92 0.96
C SER A 29 22.59 -1.20 -0.25
N ALA A 30 22.74 -0.24 -1.16
CA ALA A 30 23.59 -0.38 -2.34
C ALA A 30 25.04 -0.66 -1.92
N LEU A 31 25.58 0.11 -0.97
CA LEU A 31 26.93 -0.09 -0.44
C LEU A 31 27.12 -1.50 0.12
N LEU A 32 26.19 -1.98 0.97
CA LEU A 32 26.23 -3.34 1.51
C LEU A 32 26.13 -4.40 0.40
N SER A 33 25.32 -4.16 -0.62
CA SER A 33 25.14 -5.08 -1.76
C SER A 33 26.36 -5.17 -2.67
N VAL A 34 27.19 -4.12 -2.76
CA VAL A 34 28.44 -4.15 -3.55
C VAL A 34 29.70 -4.29 -2.68
N ALA A 35 29.55 -4.47 -1.37
CA ALA A 35 30.65 -4.46 -0.41
C ALA A 35 31.75 -5.46 -0.75
N PHE A 36 31.40 -6.71 -1.08
CA PHE A 36 32.40 -7.73 -1.38
C PHE A 36 33.19 -7.44 -2.67
N PRO A 37 32.54 -7.13 -3.82
CA PRO A 37 33.26 -6.68 -5.01
C PRO A 37 34.15 -5.46 -4.77
N LEU A 38 33.69 -4.49 -3.97
CA LEU A 38 34.48 -3.31 -3.62
C LEU A 38 35.73 -3.68 -2.80
N VAL A 39 35.58 -4.50 -1.77
CA VAL A 39 36.71 -4.96 -0.95
C VAL A 39 37.73 -5.74 -1.79
N ARG A 40 37.28 -6.53 -2.77
CA ARG A 40 38.17 -7.27 -3.69
C ARG A 40 38.85 -6.37 -4.72
N LYS A 41 38.18 -5.36 -5.29
CA LYS A 41 38.74 -4.59 -6.42
C LYS A 41 39.43 -3.29 -6.05
N VAL A 42 39.25 -2.80 -4.83
CA VAL A 42 39.81 -1.51 -4.40
C VAL A 42 41.14 -1.73 -3.66
N PRO A 43 42.29 -1.26 -4.22
CA PRO A 43 43.64 -1.54 -3.72
C PRO A 43 43.86 -1.41 -2.20
N PRO A 44 43.44 -0.32 -1.51
CA PRO A 44 43.68 -0.21 -0.08
C PRO A 44 42.99 -1.29 0.75
N PHE A 45 41.89 -1.89 0.26
CA PHE A 45 41.18 -2.93 0.97
C PHE A 45 41.64 -4.33 0.58
N CYS A 46 42.00 -4.56 -0.68
CA CYS A 46 42.36 -5.90 -1.16
C CYS A 46 43.79 -6.32 -0.80
N LEU A 47 44.73 -5.38 -0.65
CA LEU A 47 46.14 -5.70 -0.37
C LEU A 47 46.38 -6.41 0.96
N GLY A 48 45.47 -6.26 1.93
CA GLY A 48 45.54 -6.91 3.24
C GLY A 48 44.73 -8.20 3.36
N LEU A 49 44.12 -8.69 2.28
CA LEU A 49 43.25 -9.86 2.33
C LEU A 49 44.04 -11.17 2.28
N PRO A 50 43.59 -12.20 3.01
CA PRO A 50 44.11 -13.56 2.83
C PRO A 50 43.77 -14.04 1.41
N THR A 51 44.78 -14.54 0.70
CA THR A 51 44.60 -15.12 -0.64
C THR A 51 44.96 -16.60 -0.63
N GLN A 52 44.09 -17.40 -1.25
CA GLN A 52 44.31 -18.84 -1.51
C GLN A 52 44.66 -19.09 -2.99
N ARG A 53 44.91 -18.02 -3.75
CA ARG A 53 45.16 -18.07 -5.18
C ARG A 53 46.63 -18.39 -5.47
N GLU A 54 46.87 -19.21 -6.50
CA GLU A 54 48.22 -19.61 -6.93
C GLU A 54 49.08 -18.41 -7.36
N ASP A 55 48.47 -17.39 -7.99
CA ASP A 55 49.16 -16.17 -8.44
C ASP A 55 49.51 -15.20 -7.31
N GLY A 56 49.04 -15.45 -6.08
CA GLY A 56 49.27 -14.58 -4.92
C GLY A 56 48.61 -13.20 -4.97
N ASN A 57 47.85 -12.85 -6.02
CA ASN A 57 47.14 -11.57 -6.12
C ASN A 57 45.82 -11.61 -5.32
N PRO A 58 45.67 -10.85 -4.22
CA PRO A 58 44.45 -10.82 -3.42
C PRO A 58 43.33 -9.96 -4.03
N CYS A 59 43.64 -9.12 -5.03
CA CYS A 59 42.70 -8.16 -5.62
C CYS A 59 41.88 -8.73 -6.80
N ASP A 60 42.14 -9.98 -7.18
CA ASP A 60 41.34 -10.69 -8.17
C ASP A 60 40.35 -11.63 -7.53
N PHE A 61 39.27 -11.92 -8.28
CA PHE A 61 38.26 -12.87 -7.86
C PHE A 61 38.75 -14.29 -8.08
N ASP A 62 38.45 -15.16 -7.12
CA ASP A 62 38.66 -16.60 -7.28
C ASP A 62 37.56 -17.21 -8.17
N TRP A 63 37.86 -18.30 -8.86
CA TRP A 63 36.89 -19.00 -9.72
C TRP A 63 35.60 -19.37 -8.98
N ARG A 64 35.71 -19.78 -7.71
CA ARG A 64 34.57 -20.09 -6.85
C ARG A 64 33.73 -18.85 -6.52
N GLU A 65 34.35 -17.68 -6.40
CA GLU A 65 33.64 -16.42 -6.14
C GLU A 65 32.89 -15.98 -7.39
N VAL A 66 33.52 -16.11 -8.57
CA VAL A 66 32.86 -15.88 -9.86
C VAL A 66 31.67 -16.81 -10.03
N GLU A 67 31.81 -18.10 -9.70
CA GLU A 67 30.72 -19.08 -9.72
C GLU A 67 29.55 -18.63 -8.82
N ILE A 68 29.82 -18.20 -7.59
CA ILE A 68 28.80 -17.67 -6.66
C ILE A 68 28.12 -16.40 -7.22
N LEU A 69 28.88 -15.47 -7.80
CA LEU A 69 28.35 -14.24 -8.38
C LEU A 69 27.49 -14.52 -9.63
N MET A 70 27.86 -15.52 -10.43
CA MET A 70 27.06 -15.99 -11.56
C MET A 70 25.74 -16.61 -11.09
N PHE A 71 25.77 -17.46 -10.05
CA PHE A 71 24.56 -18.00 -9.44
C PHE A 71 23.67 -16.91 -8.85
N LEU A 72 24.24 -15.91 -8.19
CA LEU A 72 23.53 -14.73 -7.70
C LEU A 72 22.80 -14.02 -8.85
N SER A 73 23.51 -13.73 -9.96
CA SER A 73 22.93 -13.08 -11.13
C SER A 73 21.73 -13.87 -11.70
N ALA A 74 21.87 -15.20 -11.81
CA ALA A 74 20.78 -16.06 -12.26
C ALA A 74 19.57 -16.06 -11.31
N ILE A 75 19.79 -16.14 -9.99
CA ILE A 75 18.71 -16.10 -8.97
C ILE A 75 17.99 -14.76 -9.00
N VAL A 76 18.74 -13.66 -9.04
CA VAL A 76 18.19 -12.30 -9.12
C VAL A 76 17.36 -12.16 -10.39
N MET A 77 17.85 -12.60 -11.54
CA MET A 77 17.10 -12.56 -12.80
C MET A 77 15.81 -13.40 -12.72
N MET A 78 15.86 -14.62 -12.19
CA MET A 78 14.69 -15.48 -12.03
C MET A 78 13.63 -14.89 -11.09
N LYS A 79 14.05 -14.28 -9.99
CA LYS A 79 13.14 -13.66 -9.02
C LYS A 79 12.56 -12.34 -9.53
N ASN A 80 13.37 -11.54 -10.20
CA ASN A 80 12.94 -10.26 -10.74
C ASN A 80 12.01 -10.39 -11.94
N ARG A 81 11.97 -11.55 -12.63
CA ARG A 81 10.97 -11.84 -13.67
C ARG A 81 9.52 -11.67 -13.20
N ARG A 82 9.25 -11.83 -11.90
CA ARG A 82 7.90 -11.71 -11.32
C ARG A 82 7.66 -10.38 -10.60
N SER A 83 8.65 -9.48 -10.58
CA SER A 83 8.54 -8.19 -9.91
C SER A 83 7.85 -7.20 -10.85
N ILE A 84 6.72 -6.63 -10.40
CA ILE A 84 5.92 -5.69 -11.19
C ILE A 84 6.37 -4.26 -10.92
N THR A 85 6.76 -3.95 -9.68
CA THR A 85 7.20 -2.62 -9.27
C THR A 85 8.72 -2.50 -9.20
N ILE A 86 9.23 -1.29 -9.39
CA ILE A 86 10.68 -0.98 -9.35
C ILE A 86 11.21 -1.21 -7.94
N GLU A 87 10.41 -0.87 -6.93
CA GLU A 87 10.70 -1.03 -5.51
C GLU A 87 10.94 -2.52 -5.18
N GLN A 88 10.07 -3.42 -5.68
CA GLN A 88 10.23 -4.85 -5.50
C GLN A 88 11.48 -5.39 -6.21
N HIS A 89 11.75 -4.89 -7.42
CA HIS A 89 12.92 -5.28 -8.20
C HIS A 89 14.23 -4.92 -7.48
N VAL A 90 14.34 -3.67 -6.99
CA VAL A 90 15.49 -3.17 -6.25
C VAL A 90 15.62 -3.88 -4.89
N GLY A 91 14.50 -4.09 -4.19
CA GLY A 91 14.48 -4.81 -2.92
C GLY A 91 15.03 -6.24 -3.03
N ASN A 92 14.60 -6.98 -4.06
CA ASN A 92 15.13 -8.31 -4.34
C ASN A 92 16.63 -8.30 -4.64
N ILE A 93 17.10 -7.39 -5.50
CA ILE A 93 18.53 -7.24 -5.79
C ILE A 93 19.32 -7.05 -4.50
N PHE A 94 18.90 -6.12 -3.65
CA PHE A 94 19.60 -5.84 -2.40
C PHE A 94 19.57 -7.02 -1.43
N MET A 95 18.43 -7.68 -1.28
CA MET A 95 18.30 -8.84 -0.39
C MET A 95 19.22 -9.98 -0.84
N PHE A 96 19.14 -10.42 -2.10
CA PHE A 96 19.95 -11.53 -2.61
C PHE A 96 21.44 -11.17 -2.65
N SER A 97 21.79 -9.94 -3.02
CA SER A 97 23.18 -9.49 -3.01
C SER A 97 23.76 -9.45 -1.59
N LYS A 98 22.98 -9.03 -0.58
CA LYS A 98 23.44 -9.05 0.81
C LYS A 98 23.69 -10.47 1.32
N VAL A 99 22.82 -11.42 0.96
CA VAL A 99 23.01 -12.84 1.30
C VAL A 99 24.25 -13.42 0.61
N ALA A 100 24.44 -13.15 -0.69
CA ALA A 100 25.62 -13.61 -1.41
C ALA A 100 26.91 -13.00 -0.85
N ASN A 101 26.93 -11.69 -0.54
CA ASN A 101 28.09 -11.06 0.10
C ASN A 101 28.39 -11.68 1.47
N ALA A 102 27.39 -12.03 2.26
CA ALA A 102 27.62 -12.74 3.52
C ALA A 102 28.35 -14.07 3.26
N ILE A 103 27.85 -14.89 2.32
CA ILE A 103 28.48 -16.17 1.95
C ILE A 103 29.91 -15.96 1.47
N LEU A 104 30.15 -14.96 0.61
CA LEU A 104 31.46 -14.63 0.07
C LEU A 104 32.44 -14.17 1.18
N PHE A 105 32.00 -13.33 2.10
CA PHE A 105 32.83 -12.90 3.23
C PHE A 105 33.14 -14.05 4.20
N PHE A 106 32.17 -14.92 4.53
CA PHE A 106 32.43 -16.11 5.35
C PHE A 106 33.41 -17.09 4.69
N ARG A 107 33.37 -17.18 3.36
CA ARG A 107 34.33 -17.98 2.59
C ARG A 107 35.73 -17.38 2.62
N LEU A 108 35.84 -16.06 2.54
CA LEU A 108 37.13 -15.35 2.57
C LEU A 108 37.79 -15.45 3.94
N ASP A 109 37.08 -15.05 5.00
CA ASP A 109 37.51 -15.17 6.39
C ASP A 109 36.28 -15.12 7.32
N ILE A 110 36.20 -16.04 8.27
CA ILE A 110 35.10 -16.10 9.25
C ILE A 110 34.93 -14.78 10.01
N ARG A 111 36.01 -14.06 10.30
CA ARG A 111 35.98 -12.76 11.01
C ARG A 111 35.31 -11.68 10.16
N MET A 112 35.62 -11.63 8.87
CA MET A 112 35.01 -10.69 7.92
C MET A 112 33.54 -11.03 7.66
N GLY A 113 33.21 -12.33 7.60
CA GLY A 113 31.83 -12.80 7.54
C GLY A 113 30.99 -12.35 8.73
N LEU A 114 31.51 -12.52 9.96
CA LEU A 114 30.85 -12.05 11.18
C LEU A 114 30.70 -10.52 11.20
N LEU A 115 31.74 -9.77 10.84
CA LEU A 115 31.68 -8.31 10.76
C LEU A 115 30.59 -7.85 9.77
N TYR A 116 30.57 -8.41 8.56
CA TYR A 116 29.55 -8.08 7.57
C TYR A 116 28.13 -8.44 8.04
N LEU A 117 27.95 -9.58 8.71
CA LEU A 117 26.68 -9.97 9.30
C LEU A 117 26.22 -8.95 10.36
N THR A 118 27.11 -8.52 11.26
CA THR A 118 26.78 -7.51 12.27
C THR A 118 26.39 -6.17 11.64
N LEU A 119 27.08 -5.73 10.59
CA LEU A 119 26.71 -4.53 9.83
C LEU A 119 25.32 -4.66 9.20
N CYS A 120 24.99 -5.83 8.63
CA CYS A 120 23.66 -6.09 8.10
C CYS A 120 22.58 -6.05 9.18
N LEU A 121 22.83 -6.59 10.37
CA LEU A 121 21.89 -6.54 11.50
C LEU A 121 21.69 -5.10 12.01
N VAL A 122 22.77 -4.34 12.16
CA VAL A 122 22.70 -2.91 12.53
C VAL A 122 21.91 -2.13 11.48
N PHE A 123 22.14 -2.39 10.19
CA PHE A 123 21.38 -1.77 9.11
C PHE A 123 19.87 -2.08 9.21
N LEU A 124 19.50 -3.34 9.45
CA LEU A 124 18.10 -3.74 9.62
C LEU A 124 17.41 -3.02 10.79
N MET A 125 18.13 -2.76 11.88
CA MET A 125 17.59 -2.08 13.06
C MET A 125 17.50 -0.55 12.87
N THR A 126 18.48 0.05 12.20
CA THR A 126 18.62 1.51 12.08
C THR A 126 17.88 2.08 10.87
N CYS A 127 17.85 1.36 9.76
CA CYS A 127 17.32 1.85 8.48
C CYS A 127 16.08 1.04 8.08
N LYS A 128 14.90 1.61 8.32
CA LYS A 128 13.65 1.04 7.79
C LYS A 128 13.47 1.42 6.31
N PRO A 129 12.90 0.53 5.48
CA PRO A 129 12.52 0.88 4.13
C PRO A 129 11.52 2.06 4.16
N PRO A 130 11.63 2.99 3.21
CA PRO A 130 10.75 4.14 3.14
C PRO A 130 9.34 3.70 2.76
N LEU A 131 8.34 4.32 3.40
CA LEU A 131 6.95 4.18 3.00
C LEU A 131 6.68 5.03 1.75
N TYR A 132 5.68 4.63 0.97
CA TYR A 132 5.20 5.42 -0.16
C TYR A 132 4.64 6.75 0.36
N MET A 133 5.06 7.86 -0.25
CA MET A 133 4.68 9.25 0.12
C MET A 133 4.15 10.03 -1.10
N GLY A 134 3.63 9.34 -2.10
CA GLY A 134 3.05 9.99 -3.28
C GLY A 134 1.65 10.54 -3.03
N PRO A 135 1.05 11.19 -4.05
CA PRO A 135 -0.34 11.61 -3.97
C PRO A 135 -1.25 10.38 -3.85
N GLU A 136 -2.20 10.41 -2.94
CA GLU A 136 -3.20 9.36 -2.76
C GLU A 136 -4.51 9.96 -2.24
N TYR A 137 -5.64 9.31 -2.54
CA TYR A 137 -6.94 9.68 -1.98
C TYR A 137 -7.50 8.51 -1.18
N ILE A 138 -6.90 8.30 -0.01
CA ILE A 138 -7.15 7.14 0.85
C ILE A 138 -7.47 7.62 2.26
N LYS A 139 -8.54 7.09 2.85
CA LYS A 139 -8.85 7.33 4.26
C LYS A 139 -8.12 6.31 5.14
N TYR A 140 -7.34 6.80 6.09
CA TYR A 140 -6.71 5.94 7.09
C TYR A 140 -7.65 5.65 8.24
N PHE A 141 -7.82 4.37 8.56
CA PHE A 141 -8.63 3.91 9.66
C PHE A 141 -7.78 3.53 10.86
N ASN A 142 -8.32 3.84 12.04
CA ASN A 142 -7.87 3.29 13.31
C ASN A 142 -8.76 2.12 13.73
N ASP A 143 -8.33 1.41 14.76
CA ASP A 143 -9.04 0.31 15.43
C ASP A 143 -10.50 0.65 15.76
N LYS A 144 -10.77 1.86 16.24
CA LYS A 144 -12.12 2.26 16.68
C LYS A 144 -13.00 2.83 15.58
N THR A 145 -12.39 3.43 14.55
CA THR A 145 -13.12 4.24 13.55
C THR A 145 -13.55 3.44 12.33
N ILE A 146 -12.96 2.26 12.09
CA ILE A 146 -13.17 1.49 10.87
C ILE A 146 -14.64 1.08 10.70
N ASP A 147 -15.25 0.53 11.74
CA ASP A 147 -16.63 0.06 11.70
C ASP A 147 -17.62 1.21 11.59
N GLU A 148 -17.42 2.25 12.40
CA GLU A 148 -18.25 3.44 12.39
C GLU A 148 -18.28 4.08 11.00
N GLU A 149 -17.13 4.25 10.35
CA GLU A 149 -17.10 4.84 9.01
C GLU A 149 -17.76 3.93 7.96
N ILE A 150 -17.47 2.62 7.99
CA ILE A 150 -18.02 1.67 7.02
C ILE A 150 -19.55 1.58 7.16
N GLU A 151 -20.07 1.68 8.39
CA GLU A 151 -21.51 1.62 8.67
C GLU A 151 -22.22 2.97 8.53
N SER A 152 -21.50 4.09 8.66
CA SER A 152 -22.08 5.45 8.66
C SER A 152 -22.90 5.76 7.40
N ASP A 153 -22.36 5.45 6.21
CA ASP A 153 -23.09 5.56 4.94
C ASP A 153 -23.01 4.25 4.17
N ARG A 154 -23.99 3.38 4.42
CA ARG A 154 -24.14 2.07 3.77
C ARG A 154 -24.27 2.15 2.23
N ARG A 155 -24.52 3.33 1.65
CA ARG A 155 -24.57 3.51 0.19
C ARG A 155 -23.18 3.66 -0.41
N VAL A 156 -22.20 4.08 0.39
CA VAL A 156 -20.80 4.20 -0.05
C VAL A 156 -20.18 2.82 -0.07
N THR A 157 -19.57 2.48 -1.20
CA THR A 157 -18.75 1.28 -1.34
C THR A 157 -17.34 1.59 -0.88
N TRP A 158 -16.80 0.75 -0.01
CA TRP A 158 -15.45 0.89 0.51
C TRP A 158 -14.57 -0.25 0.01
N ILE A 159 -13.36 0.08 -0.43
CA ILE A 159 -12.30 -0.89 -0.63
C ILE A 159 -11.24 -0.59 0.41
N VAL A 160 -10.98 -1.54 1.29
CA VAL A 160 -10.05 -1.34 2.40
C VAL A 160 -8.86 -2.27 2.25
N GLU A 161 -7.65 -1.70 2.24
CA GLU A 161 -6.39 -2.42 2.31
C GLU A 161 -5.98 -2.61 3.78
N PHE A 162 -5.92 -3.87 4.19
CA PHE A 162 -5.35 -4.32 5.45
C PHE A 162 -3.87 -4.61 5.20
N PHE A 163 -3.00 -3.77 5.75
CA PHE A 163 -1.57 -3.78 5.49
C PHE A 163 -0.75 -3.80 6.78
N ALA A 164 0.54 -4.08 6.66
CA ALA A 164 1.49 -3.92 7.75
C ALA A 164 2.77 -3.27 7.24
N ASN A 165 3.33 -2.33 8.00
CA ASN A 165 4.50 -1.54 7.59
C ASN A 165 5.77 -2.38 7.35
N TRP A 166 5.89 -3.53 8.01
CA TRP A 166 7.02 -4.44 7.85
C TRP A 166 6.89 -5.38 6.64
N SER A 167 5.70 -5.46 6.01
CA SER A 167 5.48 -6.33 4.86
C SER A 167 6.01 -5.68 3.57
N SER A 168 6.99 -6.32 2.94
CA SER A 168 7.55 -5.88 1.65
C SER A 168 6.52 -5.96 0.51
N GLU A 169 5.59 -6.93 0.57
CA GLU A 169 4.51 -7.04 -0.42
C GLU A 169 3.55 -5.86 -0.33
N CYS A 170 3.23 -5.40 0.89
CA CYS A 170 2.42 -4.19 1.11
C CYS A 170 3.12 -2.93 0.58
N GLN A 171 4.43 -2.78 0.85
CA GLN A 171 5.20 -1.63 0.37
C GLN A 171 5.23 -1.58 -1.16
N SER A 172 5.34 -2.73 -1.80
CA SER A 172 5.32 -2.85 -3.27
C SER A 172 3.93 -2.57 -3.86
N PHE A 173 2.86 -2.89 -3.13
CA PHE A 173 1.49 -2.64 -3.58
C PHE A 173 1.00 -1.21 -3.32
N ALA A 174 1.58 -0.50 -2.33
CA ALA A 174 1.22 0.86 -1.98
C ALA A 174 1.10 1.84 -3.16
N PRO A 175 2.07 1.94 -4.11
CA PRO A 175 1.92 2.84 -5.26
C PRO A 175 0.74 2.46 -6.17
N ILE A 176 0.51 1.16 -6.41
CA ILE A 176 -0.60 0.67 -7.23
C ILE A 176 -1.94 1.05 -6.58
N TYR A 177 -2.05 0.85 -5.28
CA TYR A 177 -3.26 1.16 -4.54
C TYR A 177 -3.53 2.68 -4.48
N ALA A 178 -2.47 3.49 -4.33
CA ALA A 178 -2.56 4.95 -4.43
C ALA A 178 -3.07 5.41 -5.81
N ASP A 179 -2.52 4.89 -6.90
CA ASP A 179 -2.94 5.23 -8.25
C ASP A 179 -4.40 4.82 -8.53
N LEU A 180 -4.82 3.64 -8.05
CA LEU A 180 -6.21 3.20 -8.10
C LEU A 180 -7.14 4.14 -7.32
N SER A 181 -6.71 4.56 -6.12
CA SER A 181 -7.49 5.48 -5.29
C SER A 181 -7.73 6.82 -6.01
N LEU A 182 -6.72 7.35 -6.69
CA LEU A 182 -6.82 8.61 -7.44
C LEU A 182 -7.72 8.45 -8.67
N LYS A 183 -7.61 7.33 -9.39
CA LYS A 183 -8.35 7.05 -10.64
C LYS A 183 -9.84 6.81 -10.41
N TYR A 184 -10.19 6.12 -9.31
CA TYR A 184 -11.55 5.69 -9.02
C TYR A 184 -12.23 6.47 -7.89
N ASN A 185 -11.63 7.57 -7.43
CA ASN A 185 -12.21 8.41 -6.40
C ASN A 185 -13.55 9.02 -6.85
N CYS A 186 -14.62 8.79 -6.07
CA CYS A 186 -15.88 9.52 -6.18
C CYS A 186 -16.67 9.45 -4.86
N SER A 187 -17.79 10.18 -4.76
CA SER A 187 -18.58 10.23 -3.52
C SER A 187 -19.16 8.88 -3.09
N GLY A 188 -19.43 7.97 -4.04
CA GLY A 188 -19.99 6.63 -3.78
C GLY A 188 -18.98 5.47 -3.73
N LEU A 189 -17.71 5.71 -4.05
CA LEU A 189 -16.64 4.70 -3.98
C LEU A 189 -15.40 5.32 -3.34
N LYS A 190 -15.02 4.79 -2.17
CA LYS A 190 -13.90 5.28 -1.39
C LYS A 190 -12.87 4.18 -1.12
N PHE A 191 -11.63 4.60 -0.98
CA PHE A 191 -10.49 3.75 -0.67
C PHE A 191 -10.03 4.02 0.76
N GLY A 192 -9.65 2.96 1.48
CA GLY A 192 -9.21 3.07 2.86
C GLY A 192 -8.06 2.13 3.20
N LYS A 193 -7.32 2.47 4.26
CA LYS A 193 -6.17 1.70 4.73
C LYS A 193 -6.20 1.52 6.23
N VAL A 194 -5.85 0.32 6.70
CA VAL A 194 -5.71 0.02 8.12
C VAL A 194 -4.45 -0.79 8.38
N ASP A 195 -3.63 -0.32 9.34
CA ASP A 195 -2.40 -1.00 9.74
C ASP A 195 -2.73 -2.10 10.75
N VAL A 196 -2.93 -3.32 10.27
CA VAL A 196 -3.17 -4.50 11.12
C VAL A 196 -1.91 -4.98 11.83
N GLY A 197 -0.72 -4.57 11.39
CA GLY A 197 0.52 -4.81 12.12
C GLY A 197 0.57 -4.03 13.44
N ARG A 198 -0.06 -2.85 13.47
CA ARG A 198 -0.22 -2.02 14.68
C ARG A 198 -1.51 -2.36 15.44
N TYR A 199 -2.62 -2.53 14.73
CA TYR A 199 -3.95 -2.75 15.32
C TYR A 199 -4.34 -4.23 15.27
N GLN A 200 -3.81 -5.01 16.21
CA GLN A 200 -4.05 -6.47 16.27
C GLN A 200 -5.51 -6.83 16.48
N GLU A 201 -6.29 -6.00 17.17
CA GLU A 201 -7.73 -6.22 17.36
C GLU A 201 -8.49 -6.24 16.03
N VAL A 202 -8.14 -5.34 15.11
CA VAL A 202 -8.68 -5.32 13.74
C VAL A 202 -8.26 -6.58 12.99
N SER A 203 -7.01 -7.01 13.13
CA SER A 203 -6.51 -8.23 12.48
C SER A 203 -7.31 -9.47 12.90
N THR A 204 -7.64 -9.57 14.19
CA THR A 204 -8.44 -10.67 14.74
C THR A 204 -9.88 -10.57 14.26
N LYS A 205 -10.47 -9.37 14.34
CA LYS A 205 -11.86 -9.12 13.94
C LYS A 205 -12.13 -9.48 12.48
N TYR A 206 -11.25 -9.05 11.57
CA TYR A 206 -11.40 -9.32 10.13
C TYR A 206 -10.72 -10.62 9.68
N THR A 207 -10.19 -11.40 10.62
CA THR A 207 -9.48 -12.67 10.37
C THR A 207 -8.36 -12.50 9.32
N VAL A 208 -7.53 -11.48 9.52
CA VAL A 208 -6.34 -11.19 8.72
C VAL A 208 -5.11 -11.54 9.56
N SER A 209 -4.40 -12.60 9.18
CA SER A 209 -3.18 -13.02 9.83
C SER A 209 -2.03 -12.08 9.49
N THR A 210 -1.36 -11.60 10.54
CA THR A 210 -0.16 -10.75 10.45
C THR A 210 1.13 -11.55 10.53
N SER A 211 1.07 -12.88 10.48
CA SER A 211 2.29 -13.70 10.52
C SER A 211 3.08 -13.54 9.20
N PRO A 212 4.40 -13.29 9.25
CA PRO A 212 5.23 -13.14 8.06
C PRO A 212 5.36 -14.42 7.23
N LEU A 213 4.96 -15.57 7.79
CA LEU A 213 4.94 -16.86 7.09
C LEU A 213 3.67 -17.04 6.25
N THR A 214 2.66 -16.18 6.44
CA THR A 214 1.40 -16.25 5.72
C THR A 214 1.39 -15.27 4.55
N LYS A 215 0.66 -15.62 3.49
CA LYS A 215 0.45 -14.74 2.32
C LYS A 215 -0.85 -13.95 2.43
N GLN A 216 -1.24 -13.57 3.65
CA GLN A 216 -2.48 -12.82 3.90
C GLN A 216 -2.25 -11.30 3.88
N LEU A 217 -1.01 -10.81 3.76
CA LEU A 217 -0.73 -9.38 3.65
C LEU A 217 -0.11 -9.06 2.28
N PRO A 218 -0.59 -8.02 1.57
CA PRO A 218 -1.78 -7.24 1.89
C PRO A 218 -3.07 -8.06 1.76
N THR A 219 -4.15 -7.63 2.42
CA THR A 219 -5.52 -8.12 2.13
C THR A 219 -6.38 -6.94 1.69
N LEU A 220 -7.08 -7.11 0.58
CA LEU A 220 -8.09 -6.18 0.10
C LEU A 220 -9.47 -6.74 0.40
N ILE A 221 -10.32 -5.94 1.04
CA ILE A 221 -11.71 -6.28 1.30
C ILE A 221 -12.63 -5.21 0.71
N LEU A 222 -13.63 -5.65 -0.03
CA LEU A 222 -14.72 -4.83 -0.56
C LEU A 222 -15.91 -4.86 0.39
N PHE A 223 -16.33 -3.70 0.85
CA PHE A 223 -17.53 -3.52 1.67
C PHE A 223 -18.63 -2.80 0.87
N GLN A 224 -19.82 -3.39 0.85
CA GLN A 224 -21.03 -2.79 0.30
C GLN A 224 -22.17 -2.95 1.29
N GLY A 225 -22.93 -1.89 1.56
CA GLY A 225 -24.02 -1.96 2.54
C GLY A 225 -23.54 -2.25 3.97
N GLY A 226 -22.29 -1.94 4.29
CA GLY A 226 -21.65 -2.29 5.57
C GLY A 226 -21.25 -3.76 5.72
N LYS A 227 -21.35 -4.58 4.66
CA LYS A 227 -20.99 -6.00 4.68
C LYS A 227 -19.82 -6.29 3.76
N GLU A 228 -18.98 -7.23 4.17
CA GLU A 228 -17.94 -7.79 3.31
C GLU A 228 -18.58 -8.57 2.14
N VAL A 229 -18.21 -8.19 0.92
CA VAL A 229 -18.69 -8.83 -0.33
C VAL A 229 -17.61 -9.71 -0.96
N LEU A 230 -16.38 -9.21 -0.99
CA LEU A 230 -15.26 -9.87 -1.65
C LEU A 230 -13.97 -9.59 -0.88
N ARG A 231 -13.11 -10.61 -0.77
CA ARG A 231 -11.74 -10.44 -0.28
C ARG A 231 -10.72 -11.08 -1.21
N ARG A 232 -9.54 -10.47 -1.28
CA ARG A 232 -8.34 -11.02 -1.92
C ARG A 232 -7.12 -10.82 -1.00
N PRO A 233 -6.28 -11.84 -0.80
CA PRO A 233 -6.35 -13.18 -1.39
C PRO A 233 -7.49 -14.01 -0.78
N GLN A 234 -7.97 -15.02 -1.52
CA GLN A 234 -8.96 -15.95 -0.98
C GLN A 234 -8.33 -16.87 0.06
N ILE A 235 -9.11 -17.25 1.06
CA ILE A 235 -8.68 -18.19 2.10
C ILE A 235 -9.26 -19.56 1.77
N ASP A 236 -8.39 -20.56 1.62
CA ASP A 236 -8.76 -21.96 1.42
C ASP A 236 -9.44 -22.52 2.69
N LYS A 237 -10.15 -23.65 2.58
CA LYS A 237 -10.82 -24.34 3.71
C LYS A 237 -9.87 -24.66 4.87
N LYS A 238 -8.57 -24.75 4.58
CA LYS A 238 -7.49 -24.98 5.56
C LYS A 238 -6.94 -23.70 6.20
N GLY A 239 -7.54 -22.54 5.96
CA GLY A 239 -7.09 -21.25 6.51
C GLY A 239 -5.88 -20.63 5.79
N ARG A 240 -5.45 -21.19 4.64
CA ARG A 240 -4.29 -20.72 3.89
C ARG A 240 -4.70 -19.74 2.80
N ALA A 241 -3.97 -18.64 2.65
CA ALA A 241 -4.16 -17.72 1.54
C ALA A 241 -3.76 -18.37 0.21
N VAL A 242 -4.68 -18.35 -0.74
CA VAL A 242 -4.43 -18.73 -2.13
C VAL A 242 -3.58 -17.64 -2.76
N SER A 243 -2.45 -18.03 -3.35
CA SER A 243 -1.52 -17.09 -3.97
C SER A 243 -2.25 -16.26 -5.04
N TRP A 244 -2.20 -14.94 -4.89
CA TRP A 244 -2.82 -13.99 -5.80
C TRP A 244 -1.82 -12.86 -6.10
N SER A 245 -1.85 -12.34 -7.32
CA SER A 245 -0.91 -11.30 -7.76
C SER A 245 -1.57 -9.93 -7.67
N PHE A 246 -1.01 -9.06 -6.82
CA PHE A 246 -1.45 -7.68 -6.62
C PHE A 246 -0.96 -6.78 -7.76
N SER A 247 -1.64 -6.83 -8.90
CA SER A 247 -1.42 -5.92 -10.03
C SER A 247 -2.65 -5.03 -10.25
N GLU A 248 -2.47 -3.86 -10.87
CA GLU A 248 -3.57 -2.92 -11.15
C GLU A 248 -4.70 -3.64 -11.91
N GLU A 249 -4.36 -4.41 -12.93
CA GLU A 249 -5.32 -5.09 -13.80
C GLU A 249 -6.10 -6.17 -13.06
N ASN A 250 -5.43 -6.94 -12.20
CA ASN A 250 -6.08 -7.95 -11.39
C ASN A 250 -7.02 -7.31 -10.36
N VAL A 251 -6.62 -6.21 -9.73
CA VAL A 251 -7.51 -5.49 -8.79
C VAL A 251 -8.73 -4.95 -9.54
N ILE A 252 -8.54 -4.28 -10.68
CA ILE A 252 -9.64 -3.73 -11.50
C ILE A 252 -10.62 -4.83 -11.93
N ARG A 253 -10.09 -5.96 -12.42
CA ARG A 253 -10.90 -7.07 -12.94
C ARG A 253 -11.63 -7.82 -11.83
N GLU A 254 -10.95 -8.19 -10.75
CA GLU A 254 -11.56 -9.02 -9.69
C GLU A 254 -12.58 -8.23 -8.85
N PHE A 255 -12.32 -6.95 -8.61
CA PHE A 255 -13.22 -6.08 -7.84
C PHE A 255 -14.24 -5.35 -8.74
N ASN A 256 -14.21 -5.55 -10.06
CA ASN A 256 -15.07 -4.87 -11.04
C ASN A 256 -15.09 -3.33 -10.85
N LEU A 257 -13.92 -2.72 -10.64
CA LEU A 257 -13.82 -1.30 -10.25
C LEU A 257 -14.49 -0.36 -11.26
N ASN A 258 -14.41 -0.68 -12.55
CA ASN A 258 -15.04 0.12 -13.61
C ASN A 258 -16.57 0.19 -13.44
N GLU A 259 -17.21 -0.93 -13.13
CA GLU A 259 -18.65 -0.99 -12.94
C GLU A 259 -19.08 -0.31 -11.64
N LEU A 260 -18.35 -0.58 -10.55
CA LEU A 260 -18.59 0.05 -9.25
C LEU A 260 -18.51 1.58 -9.34
N PHE A 261 -17.50 2.08 -10.04
CA PHE A 261 -17.30 3.51 -10.24
C PHE A 261 -18.41 4.16 -11.07
N GLN A 262 -18.83 3.51 -12.16
CA GLN A 262 -19.96 4.01 -12.96
C GLN A 262 -21.27 4.01 -12.16
N LYS A 263 -21.52 2.96 -11.36
CA LYS A 263 -22.69 2.88 -10.49
C LYS A 263 -22.66 3.98 -9.42
N ALA A 264 -21.52 4.19 -8.78
CA ALA A 264 -21.32 5.23 -7.78
C ALA A 264 -21.55 6.64 -8.34
N LYS A 265 -21.03 6.93 -9.55
CA LYS A 265 -21.26 8.21 -10.24
C LYS A 265 -22.72 8.44 -10.64
N LYS A 266 -23.44 7.39 -11.06
CA LYS A 266 -24.87 7.51 -11.38
C LYS A 266 -25.69 7.87 -10.13
N LEU A 267 -25.40 7.20 -9.01
CA LEU A 267 -26.04 7.47 -7.72
C LEU A 267 -25.75 8.89 -7.22
N SER A 268 -24.53 9.40 -7.41
CA SER A 268 -24.20 10.77 -7.02
C SER A 268 -24.93 11.80 -7.88
N LYS A 269 -25.00 11.60 -9.20
CA LYS A 269 -25.68 12.52 -10.13
C LYS A 269 -27.20 12.57 -9.91
N GLN A 270 -27.83 11.43 -9.59
CA GLN A 270 -29.26 11.38 -9.24
C GLN A 270 -29.55 12.21 -7.98
N ARG A 271 -28.61 12.23 -7.01
CA ARG A 271 -28.77 13.00 -5.78
C ARG A 271 -28.62 14.50 -5.99
N GLU A 272 -27.70 14.93 -6.84
CA GLU A 272 -27.56 16.33 -7.24
C GLU A 272 -28.79 16.81 -8.03
N GLY A 273 -29.36 15.96 -8.88
CA GLY A 273 -30.61 16.26 -9.60
C GLY A 273 -31.85 16.34 -8.69
N ALA A 274 -31.99 15.42 -7.73
CA ALA A 274 -33.12 15.41 -6.79
C ALA A 274 -33.06 16.55 -5.74
N ALA A 275 -31.88 17.08 -5.45
CA ALA A 275 -31.72 18.24 -4.58
C ALA A 275 -32.02 19.59 -5.29
N MET A 276 -32.29 19.57 -6.60
CA MET A 276 -32.51 20.73 -7.46
C MET A 276 -33.98 20.86 -7.95
N GLU A 277 -34.93 20.08 -7.39
CA GLU A 277 -36.35 20.36 -7.60
C GLU A 277 -36.82 21.37 -6.54
N PRO A 278 -37.25 22.59 -6.93
CA PRO A 278 -37.82 23.53 -5.99
C PRO A 278 -39.15 22.98 -5.49
N VAL A 279 -39.26 22.87 -4.17
CA VAL A 279 -40.55 22.70 -3.48
C VAL A 279 -41.41 23.88 -3.91
N ILE A 280 -42.39 23.62 -4.77
CA ILE A 280 -43.46 24.57 -5.06
C ILE A 280 -44.26 24.70 -3.77
N GLU A 281 -44.14 25.86 -3.15
CA GLU A 281 -44.89 26.29 -1.97
C GLU A 281 -46.36 26.45 -2.39
N GLU A 282 -47.16 25.40 -2.19
CA GLU A 282 -48.61 25.47 -2.28
C GLU A 282 -49.18 25.38 -0.86
N ASP A 283 -49.21 26.52 -0.16
CA ASP A 283 -50.03 26.64 1.04
C ASP A 283 -50.50 28.09 1.20
N LEU A 284 -51.78 28.34 0.90
CA LEU A 284 -52.67 29.35 1.48
C LEU A 284 -53.93 29.50 0.60
N ARG A 285 -54.89 28.62 0.82
CA ARG A 285 -56.30 28.96 0.56
C ARG A 285 -57.14 28.46 1.74
N ALA A 286 -57.37 29.38 2.67
CA ALA A 286 -58.28 29.19 3.80
C ALA A 286 -59.71 28.91 3.30
N PRO A 287 -60.50 28.06 3.97
CA PRO A 287 -61.93 27.95 3.71
C PRO A 287 -62.70 28.98 4.55
N ASP A 288 -63.40 29.89 3.87
CA ASP A 288 -64.38 30.79 4.49
C ASP A 288 -65.57 29.99 5.05
N THR A 289 -65.78 30.14 6.36
CA THR A 289 -66.94 29.66 7.11
C THR A 289 -68.20 30.42 6.75
N LEU A 290 -69.27 29.68 6.46
CA LEU A 290 -70.63 30.19 6.30
C LEU A 290 -71.58 29.32 7.13
N GLN A 291 -72.09 29.85 8.25
CA GLN A 291 -73.49 29.65 8.69
C GLN A 291 -73.85 30.56 9.88
N SER A 292 -74.88 31.38 9.63
CA SER A 292 -75.91 31.91 10.54
C SER A 292 -76.34 30.89 11.60
N GLY A 293 -76.69 31.17 12.86
CA GLY A 293 -77.27 32.36 13.50
C GLY A 293 -78.55 31.90 14.23
N ASP A 294 -78.58 31.91 15.59
CA ASP A 294 -79.80 32.16 16.39
C ASP A 294 -79.54 32.19 17.92
N SER A 295 -79.83 33.36 18.52
CA SER A 295 -80.76 33.64 19.63
C SER A 295 -80.80 32.78 20.92
N LEU A 296 -80.39 33.39 22.06
CA LEU A 296 -81.16 33.65 23.32
C LEU A 296 -80.40 33.41 24.66
N ALA A 297 -80.41 34.48 25.49
CA ALA A 297 -80.58 34.53 26.96
C ALA A 297 -79.55 33.79 27.86
N ASN A 298 -79.09 34.24 29.03
CA ASN A 298 -79.32 35.36 29.95
C ASN A 298 -78.16 35.30 30.98
N GLY A 299 -77.76 36.42 31.60
CA GLY A 299 -76.69 36.40 32.61
C GLY A 299 -76.48 37.75 33.29
N GLU A 300 -77.37 38.06 34.23
CA GLU A 300 -77.26 39.21 35.14
C GLU A 300 -76.00 39.15 36.03
N SER A 301 -75.57 40.37 36.41
CA SER A 301 -75.16 40.76 37.77
C SER A 301 -73.70 41.23 37.92
N LYS A 302 -73.55 42.56 38.04
CA LYS A 302 -72.49 43.17 38.83
C LYS A 302 -73.10 44.30 39.66
N LYS A 303 -73.03 44.13 40.99
CA LYS A 303 -73.36 45.12 42.01
C LYS A 303 -72.05 45.56 42.68
N ASP A 304 -71.76 46.84 42.52
CA ASP A 304 -71.11 47.79 43.43
C ASP A 304 -70.03 47.32 44.43
N LYS A 305 -68.78 47.75 44.18
CA LYS A 305 -68.04 48.73 45.01
C LYS A 305 -66.74 49.15 44.35
#